data_AF-A0AAN6M4Q6-F1
#
_entry.id   AF-A0AAN6M4Q6-F1
#
_cell.length_a   1.000
_cell.length_b   1.000
_cell.length_c   1.000
_cell.angle_alpha   90.00
_cell.angle_beta   90.00
_cell.angle_gamma   90.00
#
_symmetry.space_group_name_H-M   'P 1'
#
loop_
_entity.id
_entity.type
_entity.pdbx_description
1 polymer ?
#
loop_
_entity_poly.entity_id
_entity_poly.type
_entity_poly.pdbx_seq_one_letter_code
_entity_poly.pdbx_strand_id
1 'polypeptide(L)'
;MFGLFILLSVASAKVHHFYVGQIYSTAIHALELDDELRTLYEMGIIPTTTASSSLAIDHSGKLLFASSQNDGALAKYDIRSDYSLSNGVKTTIPASCNSTAFSTLHITSSNQAPYSIYGSASTGNCSVVFSTSVLGFKSLRSKEFDGDIRSLAWSPNGRHLHALDSHTSASAATSIFNFNINDDSSLNDLNQTDILANVTNAEQMVTHPTGNLVYVITKDTNELVTIPLQCAGTSVSPSRFKILPASINPSLYTTLSLAISSSKNSLWTLSQSPAQVVVTVFSLDPTTGAVIGAVARAGWTGDGAYSPAHISPAPFVGNDIVAITNSPVGYTAFIGLDQGTTAKGETGDIKVAGDEFLEEGWMLNVKSDAVMAPKLKSFGRIGLAFDSLGEGVWAD
;
A
#
# COMPACT_ATOMS: atom_id res chain seq x y z
N MET A 1 -28.99 20.32 -45.25
CA MET A 1 -28.50 18.97 -44.92
C MET A 1 -27.37 19.15 -43.92
N PHE A 2 -27.67 19.09 -42.61
CA PHE A 2 -26.69 19.29 -41.54
C PHE A 2 -26.05 17.93 -41.21
N GLY A 3 -24.75 17.81 -41.47
CA GLY A 3 -23.98 16.61 -41.16
C GLY A 3 -23.59 16.59 -39.68
N LEU A 4 -24.12 15.62 -38.94
CA LEU A 4 -23.74 15.31 -37.57
C LEU A 4 -22.40 14.55 -37.60
N PHE A 5 -21.30 15.22 -37.24
CA PHE A 5 -20.02 14.57 -36.99
C PHE A 5 -20.07 13.91 -35.60
N ILE A 6 -20.19 12.58 -35.57
CA ILE A 6 -20.02 11.78 -34.36
C ILE A 6 -18.51 11.61 -34.16
N LEU A 7 -17.93 12.37 -33.23
CA LEU A 7 -16.59 12.11 -32.72
C LEU A 7 -16.69 10.85 -31.84
N LEU A 8 -16.44 9.68 -32.43
CA LEU A 8 -16.15 8.47 -31.68
C LEU A 8 -14.80 8.72 -30.97
N SER A 9 -14.83 8.95 -29.66
CA SER A 9 -13.63 8.83 -28.85
C SER A 9 -13.20 7.38 -28.90
N VAL A 10 -12.13 7.09 -29.63
CA VAL A 10 -11.47 5.80 -29.54
C VAL A 10 -10.89 5.74 -28.12
N ALA A 11 -11.53 4.97 -27.24
CA ALA A 11 -10.91 4.59 -25.99
C ALA A 11 -9.64 3.82 -26.38
N SER A 12 -8.48 4.39 -26.08
CA SER A 12 -7.23 3.67 -26.25
C SER A 12 -7.09 2.79 -25.02
N ALA A 13 -7.14 1.47 -25.19
CA ALA A 13 -6.71 0.51 -24.20
C ALA A 13 -5.39 0.98 -23.58
N LYS A 14 -5.34 1.04 -22.25
CA LYS A 14 -4.10 1.37 -21.55
C LYS A 14 -3.56 0.08 -20.96
N VAL A 15 -2.37 -0.26 -21.44
CA VAL A 15 -1.56 -1.34 -20.92
C VAL A 15 -0.70 -0.79 -19.80
N HIS A 16 -0.75 -1.44 -18.65
CA HIS A 16 -0.08 -1.04 -17.42
C HIS A 16 0.82 -2.17 -16.92
N HIS A 17 1.93 -1.83 -16.26
CA HIS A 17 2.98 -2.76 -15.89
C HIS A 17 3.18 -2.79 -14.38
N PHE A 18 3.33 -4.00 -13.84
CA PHE A 18 3.41 -4.21 -12.39
C PHE A 18 4.47 -5.25 -12.06
N TYR A 19 5.37 -4.91 -11.14
CA TYR A 19 6.33 -5.87 -10.62
C TYR A 19 5.84 -6.46 -9.31
N VAL A 20 6.06 -7.76 -9.10
CA VAL A 20 5.75 -8.47 -7.84
C VAL A 20 7.00 -9.14 -7.31
N GLY A 21 7.36 -8.79 -6.09
CA GLY A 21 8.48 -9.39 -5.39
C GLY A 21 8.10 -10.69 -4.68
N GLN A 22 9.08 -11.34 -4.06
CA GLN A 22 8.89 -12.57 -3.27
C GLN A 22 9.61 -12.47 -1.93
N ILE A 23 8.98 -12.99 -0.87
CA ILE A 23 9.51 -12.89 0.49
C ILE A 23 10.65 -13.90 0.70
N TYR A 24 10.53 -15.12 0.19
CA TYR A 24 11.48 -16.21 0.46
C TYR A 24 12.26 -16.72 -0.76
N SER A 25 11.86 -16.36 -1.97
CA SER A 25 12.49 -16.84 -3.20
C SER A 25 13.07 -15.70 -4.03
N THR A 26 13.94 -16.05 -4.97
CA THR A 26 14.85 -15.15 -5.70
C THR A 26 14.32 -14.84 -7.09
N ALA A 27 13.12 -14.28 -7.15
CA ALA A 27 12.49 -13.85 -8.38
C ALA A 27 11.63 -12.60 -8.18
N ILE A 28 11.53 -11.81 -9.24
CA ILE A 28 10.54 -10.75 -9.42
C ILE A 28 9.70 -11.13 -10.63
N HIS A 29 8.37 -11.07 -10.51
CA HIS A 29 7.47 -11.25 -11.64
C HIS A 29 7.17 -9.91 -12.29
N ALA A 30 7.18 -9.86 -13.62
CA ALA A 30 6.68 -8.73 -14.38
C ALA A 30 5.29 -9.08 -14.93
N LEU A 31 4.30 -8.26 -14.60
CA LEU A 31 2.91 -8.43 -15.00
C LEU A 31 2.48 -7.26 -15.89
N GLU A 32 1.53 -7.55 -16.76
CA GLU A 32 0.86 -6.59 -17.63
C GLU A 32 -0.65 -6.65 -17.37
N LEU A 33 -1.27 -5.50 -17.15
CA LEU A 33 -2.71 -5.30 -17.04
C LEU A 33 -3.21 -4.51 -18.25
N ASP A 34 -4.10 -5.11 -19.02
CA ASP A 34 -4.96 -4.38 -19.95
C ASP A 34 -6.24 -3.97 -19.20
N ASP A 35 -6.38 -2.68 -18.87
CA ASP A 35 -7.48 -2.20 -18.03
C ASP A 35 -8.83 -2.13 -18.77
N GLU A 36 -8.80 -2.09 -20.11
CA GLU A 36 -10.00 -2.07 -20.94
C GLU A 36 -10.54 -3.49 -21.12
N LEU A 37 -9.66 -4.44 -21.45
CA LEU A 37 -10.02 -5.85 -21.61
C LEU A 37 -10.16 -6.58 -20.27
N ARG A 38 -9.65 -6.00 -19.17
CA ARG A 38 -9.58 -6.61 -17.83
C ARG A 38 -8.86 -7.95 -17.86
N THR A 39 -7.74 -7.98 -18.57
CA THR A 39 -6.91 -9.17 -18.74
C THR A 39 -5.53 -8.95 -18.18
N LEU A 40 -4.99 -10.00 -17.58
CA LEU A 40 -3.68 -10.01 -16.93
C LEU A 40 -2.76 -11.01 -17.61
N TYR A 41 -1.52 -10.60 -17.83
CA TYR A 41 -0.48 -11.43 -18.41
C TYR A 41 0.76 -11.41 -17.52
N GLU A 42 1.39 -12.57 -17.32
CA GLU A 42 2.74 -12.63 -16.80
C GLU A 42 3.69 -12.46 -17.98
N MET A 43 4.38 -11.33 -18.03
CA MET A 43 5.37 -11.03 -19.06
C MET A 43 6.63 -11.89 -18.90
N GLY A 44 6.96 -12.24 -17.65
CA GLY A 44 8.03 -13.16 -17.35
C GLY A 44 8.49 -13.12 -15.90
N ILE A 45 9.31 -14.12 -15.57
CA ILE A 45 9.99 -14.25 -14.28
C ILE A 45 11.41 -13.74 -14.43
N ILE A 46 11.81 -12.82 -13.57
CA ILE A 46 13.13 -12.20 -13.55
C ILE A 46 13.92 -12.79 -12.39
N PRO A 47 14.93 -13.64 -12.65
CA PRO A 47 15.76 -14.19 -11.60
C PRO A 47 16.54 -13.08 -10.90
N THR A 48 16.52 -13.08 -9.57
CA THR A 48 17.29 -12.16 -8.73
C THR A 48 18.36 -12.91 -7.95
N THR A 49 19.26 -12.21 -7.28
CA THR A 49 20.24 -12.85 -6.39
C THR A 49 19.81 -12.91 -4.93
N THR A 50 18.70 -12.24 -4.60
CA THR A 50 18.17 -12.08 -3.24
C THR A 50 16.65 -12.01 -3.30
N ALA A 51 15.98 -12.38 -2.21
CA ALA A 51 14.55 -12.15 -2.09
C ALA A 51 14.20 -10.66 -2.26
N SER A 52 12.93 -10.37 -2.51
CA SER A 52 12.42 -9.03 -2.80
C SER A 52 11.09 -8.84 -2.09
N SER A 53 11.12 -8.78 -0.76
CA SER A 53 9.90 -8.67 0.06
C SER A 53 9.24 -7.30 -0.07
N SER A 54 10.03 -6.24 -0.27
CA SER A 54 9.54 -4.88 -0.52
C SER A 54 10.18 -4.30 -1.78
N LEU A 55 9.39 -3.52 -2.53
CA LEU A 55 9.75 -2.94 -3.82
C LEU A 55 9.43 -1.44 -3.84
N ALA A 56 10.29 -0.65 -4.46
CA ALA A 56 10.03 0.76 -4.74
C ALA A 56 10.61 1.16 -6.10
N ILE A 57 9.86 1.91 -6.88
CA ILE A 57 10.38 2.53 -8.11
C ILE A 57 10.77 3.96 -7.82
N ASP A 58 11.90 4.39 -8.38
CA ASP A 58 12.38 5.75 -8.25
C ASP A 58 11.45 6.76 -8.93
N HIS A 59 11.59 8.04 -8.59
CA HIS A 59 10.74 9.08 -9.15
C HIS A 59 10.75 9.15 -10.69
N SER A 60 11.83 8.73 -11.35
CA SER A 60 11.92 8.75 -12.81
C SER A 60 11.24 7.58 -13.51
N GLY A 61 10.81 6.55 -12.78
CA GLY A 61 10.24 5.33 -13.34
C GLY A 61 11.27 4.40 -14.01
N LYS A 62 12.58 4.63 -13.80
CA LYS A 62 13.65 3.94 -14.55
C LYS A 62 14.45 2.97 -13.70
N LEU A 63 14.31 3.02 -12.39
CA LEU A 63 15.04 2.20 -11.45
C LEU A 63 14.07 1.52 -10.50
N LEU A 64 14.16 0.18 -10.44
CA LEU A 64 13.48 -0.61 -9.42
C LEU A 64 14.46 -0.90 -8.29
N PHE A 65 14.05 -0.58 -7.07
CA PHE A 65 14.71 -0.99 -5.85
C PHE A 65 13.94 -2.15 -5.24
N ALA A 66 14.69 -3.13 -4.76
CA ALA A 66 14.15 -4.28 -4.07
C ALA A 66 14.92 -4.53 -2.79
N SER A 67 14.23 -5.01 -1.76
CA SER A 67 14.84 -5.31 -0.47
C SER A 67 14.42 -6.68 0.04
N SER A 68 15.34 -7.34 0.74
CA SER A 68 15.14 -8.65 1.34
C SER A 68 15.18 -8.53 2.85
N GLN A 69 14.06 -8.79 3.52
CA GLN A 69 14.03 -8.81 4.98
C GLN A 69 14.88 -9.95 5.59
N ASN A 70 15.11 -11.04 4.86
CA ASN A 70 15.79 -12.23 5.40
C ASN A 70 17.29 -12.03 5.64
N ASP A 71 17.91 -11.12 4.89
CA ASP A 71 19.36 -10.88 4.91
C ASP A 71 19.73 -9.39 4.83
N GLY A 72 18.74 -8.50 4.81
CA GLY A 72 18.95 -7.05 4.80
C GLY A 72 19.52 -6.54 3.49
N ALA A 73 19.46 -7.34 2.42
CA ALA A 73 19.98 -6.95 1.13
C ALA A 73 19.10 -5.87 0.48
N LEU A 74 19.75 -4.93 -0.21
CA LEU A 74 19.13 -3.97 -1.11
C LEU A 74 19.70 -4.19 -2.50
N ALA A 75 18.83 -4.32 -3.49
CA ALA A 75 19.17 -4.44 -4.90
C ALA A 75 18.57 -3.29 -5.70
N LYS A 76 19.28 -2.87 -6.74
CA LYS A 76 18.83 -1.84 -7.70
C LYS A 76 18.94 -2.41 -9.11
N TYR A 77 17.86 -2.30 -9.87
CA TYR A 77 17.75 -2.75 -11.26
C TYR A 77 17.39 -1.58 -12.17
N ASP A 78 17.94 -1.56 -13.38
CA ASP A 78 17.48 -0.66 -14.44
C ASP A 78 16.23 -1.26 -15.10
N ILE A 79 15.16 -0.47 -15.17
CA ILE A 79 13.93 -0.78 -15.90
C ILE A 79 14.16 -0.41 -17.37
N ARG A 80 14.14 -1.40 -18.25
CA ARG A 80 14.30 -1.19 -19.69
C ARG A 80 12.98 -0.76 -20.34
N SER A 81 13.06 -0.31 -21.59
CA SER A 81 11.89 0.12 -22.36
C SER A 81 10.87 -0.99 -22.66
N ASP A 82 11.26 -2.26 -22.50
CA ASP A 82 10.39 -3.43 -22.60
C ASP A 82 9.93 -3.94 -21.23
N TYR A 83 10.13 -3.15 -20.17
CA TYR A 83 9.86 -3.50 -18.77
C TYR A 83 10.60 -4.75 -18.27
N SER A 84 11.63 -5.22 -18.99
CA SER A 84 12.59 -6.15 -18.41
C SER A 84 13.52 -5.42 -17.44
N LEU A 85 13.99 -6.13 -16.41
CA LEU A 85 14.96 -5.59 -15.46
C LEU A 85 16.38 -6.02 -15.82
N SER A 86 17.35 -5.13 -15.60
CA SER A 86 18.75 -5.43 -15.89
C SER A 86 19.71 -5.03 -14.78
N ASN A 87 20.87 -5.72 -14.78
CA ASN A 87 22.05 -5.50 -13.93
C ASN A 87 21.74 -5.03 -12.50
N GLY A 88 21.37 -6.00 -11.65
CA GLY A 88 21.22 -5.78 -10.21
C GLY A 88 22.55 -5.39 -9.55
N VAL A 89 22.71 -4.12 -9.15
CA VAL A 89 23.73 -3.78 -8.15
C VAL A 89 23.15 -4.07 -6.79
N LYS A 90 23.92 -4.67 -5.89
CA LYS A 90 23.47 -4.99 -4.52
C LYS A 90 24.36 -4.38 -3.45
N THR A 91 23.75 -4.12 -2.31
CA THR A 91 24.40 -3.79 -1.04
C THR A 91 23.62 -4.45 0.10
N THR A 92 24.09 -4.29 1.32
CA THR A 92 23.35 -4.67 2.53
C THR A 92 23.11 -3.42 3.38
N ILE A 93 21.96 -3.35 4.04
CA ILE A 93 21.72 -2.36 5.10
C ILE A 93 22.81 -2.56 6.16
N PRO A 94 23.47 -1.50 6.66
CA PRO A 94 24.47 -1.65 7.70
C PRO A 94 23.90 -2.44 8.88
N ALA A 95 24.65 -3.43 9.36
CA ALA A 95 24.24 -4.24 10.50
C ALA A 95 23.86 -3.33 11.67
N SER A 96 22.69 -3.53 12.22
CA SER A 96 22.08 -2.73 13.30
C SER A 96 21.10 -3.64 14.04
N CYS A 97 20.74 -3.33 15.28
CA CYS A 97 19.97 -4.24 16.12
C CYS A 97 20.62 -5.63 16.29
N ASN A 98 21.95 -5.70 16.17
CA ASN A 98 22.75 -6.95 16.16
C ASN A 98 22.28 -8.00 15.14
N SER A 99 21.62 -7.58 14.06
CA SER A 99 21.09 -8.48 13.03
C SER A 99 21.24 -7.90 11.63
N THR A 100 21.19 -8.78 10.63
CA THR A 100 20.93 -8.43 9.23
C THR A 100 19.62 -9.04 8.73
N ALA A 101 18.98 -9.91 9.52
CA ALA A 101 17.65 -10.44 9.26
C ALA A 101 16.61 -9.66 10.06
N PHE A 102 15.52 -9.29 9.41
CA PHE A 102 14.46 -8.43 9.90
C PHE A 102 13.11 -9.14 9.78
N SER A 103 12.20 -8.87 10.72
CA SER A 103 10.81 -9.35 10.65
C SER A 103 10.00 -8.59 9.63
N THR A 104 10.30 -7.30 9.44
CA THR A 104 9.74 -6.45 8.38
C THR A 104 10.83 -5.58 7.77
N LEU A 105 10.71 -5.33 6.46
CA LEU A 105 11.56 -4.39 5.75
C LEU A 105 10.74 -3.75 4.64
N HIS A 106 10.57 -2.43 4.70
CA HIS A 106 9.81 -1.65 3.73
C HIS A 106 10.68 -0.55 3.14
N ILE A 107 10.56 -0.31 1.84
CA ILE A 107 11.21 0.79 1.12
C ILE A 107 10.18 1.67 0.41
N THR A 108 10.51 2.95 0.26
CA THR A 108 9.68 3.95 -0.42
C THR A 108 10.57 4.97 -1.11
N SER A 109 10.10 5.53 -2.23
CA SER A 109 10.82 6.58 -2.96
C SER A 109 10.41 7.97 -2.51
N SER A 110 11.38 8.88 -2.46
CA SER A 110 11.11 10.30 -2.26
C SER A 110 10.68 10.94 -3.58
N ASN A 111 9.66 11.80 -3.52
CA ASN A 111 9.22 12.63 -4.65
C ASN A 111 9.98 13.97 -4.75
N GLN A 112 10.98 14.21 -3.90
CA GLN A 112 11.81 15.41 -3.91
C GLN A 112 13.26 15.08 -4.25
N ALA A 113 13.93 15.97 -4.97
CA ALA A 113 15.37 15.88 -5.20
C ALA A 113 16.12 15.73 -3.85
N PRO A 114 17.12 14.83 -3.76
CA PRO A 114 17.77 14.08 -4.85
C PRO A 114 17.09 12.74 -5.23
N TYR A 115 15.80 12.58 -4.93
CA TYR A 115 14.96 11.41 -5.25
C TYR A 115 15.46 10.11 -4.62
N SER A 116 16.01 10.19 -3.40
CA SER A 116 16.51 9.04 -2.66
C SER A 116 15.43 8.01 -2.33
N ILE A 117 15.86 6.78 -2.11
CA ILE A 117 15.06 5.70 -1.56
C ILE A 117 15.25 5.68 -0.05
N TYR A 118 14.16 5.56 0.69
CA TYR A 118 14.15 5.45 2.14
C TYR A 118 13.58 4.10 2.52
N GLY A 119 13.96 3.60 3.68
CA GLY A 119 13.37 2.37 4.19
C GLY A 119 13.44 2.24 5.69
N SER A 120 12.61 1.33 6.19
CA SER A 120 12.59 0.90 7.58
C SER A 120 12.79 -0.61 7.63
N ALA A 121 13.63 -1.09 8.53
CA ALA A 121 13.85 -2.50 8.80
C ALA A 121 13.70 -2.75 10.30
N SER A 122 12.87 -3.70 10.71
CA SER A 122 12.57 -3.96 12.12
C SER A 122 12.85 -5.41 12.51
N THR A 123 13.36 -5.64 13.71
CA THR A 123 13.40 -6.96 14.36
C THR A 123 12.18 -7.22 15.25
N GLY A 124 11.24 -6.28 15.31
CA GLY A 124 10.04 -6.29 16.16
C GLY A 124 10.18 -5.51 17.47
N ASN A 125 11.40 -5.09 17.84
CA ASN A 125 11.65 -4.28 19.03
C ASN A 125 12.84 -3.31 18.87
N CYS A 126 13.60 -3.46 17.79
CA CYS A 126 14.64 -2.54 17.38
C CYS A 126 14.50 -2.35 15.87
N SER A 127 14.68 -1.13 15.41
CA SER A 127 14.48 -0.76 14.02
C SER A 127 15.59 0.11 13.49
N VAL A 128 15.72 0.11 12.17
CA VAL A 128 16.65 0.96 11.42
C VAL A 128 15.85 1.74 10.42
N VAL A 129 15.99 3.06 10.42
CA VAL A 129 15.60 3.89 9.28
C VAL A 129 16.85 4.13 8.45
N PHE A 130 16.75 3.95 7.13
CA PHE A 130 17.87 4.15 6.21
C PHE A 130 17.44 4.92 4.97
N SER A 131 18.43 5.47 4.25
CA SER A 131 18.23 6.12 2.97
C SER A 131 19.42 5.89 2.05
N THR A 132 19.17 5.79 0.74
CA THR A 132 20.20 5.67 -0.30
C THR A 132 19.85 6.52 -1.51
N SER A 133 20.86 7.03 -2.20
CA SER A 133 20.67 7.75 -3.46
C SER A 133 20.32 6.77 -4.58
N VAL A 134 19.54 7.25 -5.54
CA VAL A 134 19.28 6.55 -6.81
C VAL A 134 20.54 6.31 -7.64
N LEU A 135 21.54 7.18 -7.48
CA LEU A 135 22.83 7.08 -8.17
C LEU A 135 23.67 5.91 -7.65
N GLY A 136 23.42 5.43 -6.43
CA GLY A 136 24.03 4.21 -5.90
C GLY A 136 24.20 4.19 -4.39
N PHE A 137 24.66 3.05 -3.88
CA PHE A 137 24.67 2.72 -2.45
C PHE A 137 25.80 3.36 -1.63
N LYS A 138 26.73 4.10 -2.26
CA LYS A 138 27.80 4.80 -1.53
C LYS A 138 27.27 5.86 -0.57
N SER A 139 26.05 6.33 -0.78
CA SER A 139 25.37 7.29 0.08
C SER A 139 24.38 6.64 1.03
N LEU A 140 24.46 5.33 1.26
CA LEU A 140 23.60 4.63 2.20
C LEU A 140 23.87 5.16 3.62
N ARG A 141 22.85 5.77 4.22
CA ARG A 141 22.87 6.31 5.59
C ARG A 141 21.83 5.56 6.40
N SER A 142 22.12 5.27 7.67
CA SER A 142 21.19 4.57 8.55
C SER A 142 21.23 5.12 9.97
N LYS A 143 20.14 4.91 10.71
CA LYS A 143 20.01 5.25 12.12
C LYS A 143 19.13 4.23 12.83
N GLU A 144 19.60 3.75 13.97
CA GLU A 144 18.91 2.78 14.82
C GLU A 144 17.93 3.48 15.78
N PHE A 145 16.83 2.79 16.09
CA PHE A 145 15.77 3.19 17.01
C PHE A 145 15.36 1.99 17.87
N ASP A 146 15.14 2.22 19.16
CA ASP A 146 14.44 1.27 20.04
C ASP A 146 12.94 1.39 19.73
N GLY A 147 12.37 0.36 19.12
CA GLY A 147 11.05 0.43 18.51
C GLY A 147 10.85 -0.53 17.35
N ASP A 148 9.60 -0.64 16.92
CA ASP A 148 9.12 -1.49 15.85
C ASP A 148 8.54 -0.62 14.72
N ILE A 149 9.41 -0.04 13.92
CA ILE A 149 9.04 0.83 12.80
C ILE A 149 8.51 -0.03 11.66
N ARG A 150 7.19 -0.01 11.47
CA ARG A 150 6.49 -0.85 10.49
C ARG A 150 6.19 -0.15 9.17
N SER A 151 6.11 1.18 9.16
CA SER A 151 5.67 1.91 7.97
C SER A 151 6.29 3.29 7.88
N LEU A 152 6.48 3.74 6.64
CA LEU A 152 6.97 5.06 6.29
C LEU A 152 5.90 5.78 5.46
N ALA A 153 5.63 7.04 5.77
CA ALA A 153 4.72 7.87 4.98
C ALA A 153 5.30 9.26 4.73
N TRP A 154 5.27 9.67 3.46
CA TRP A 154 5.69 11.01 3.07
C TRP A 154 4.57 12.02 3.26
N SER A 155 4.93 13.19 3.78
CA SER A 155 4.12 14.38 3.58
C SER A 155 4.01 14.70 2.08
N PRO A 156 2.92 15.35 1.62
CA PRO A 156 2.69 15.59 0.20
C PRO A 156 3.78 16.43 -0.49
N ASN A 157 4.44 17.32 0.27
CA ASN A 157 5.56 18.13 -0.22
C ASN A 157 6.91 17.39 -0.22
N GLY A 158 6.95 16.16 0.31
CA GLY A 158 8.13 15.30 0.41
C GLY A 158 9.25 15.83 1.30
N ARG A 159 8.98 16.85 2.13
CA ARG A 159 9.95 17.43 3.07
C ARG A 159 9.83 16.86 4.48
N HIS A 160 8.75 16.16 4.78
CA HIS A 160 8.62 15.39 6.01
C HIS A 160 8.41 13.92 5.71
N LEU A 161 9.16 13.09 6.43
CA LEU A 161 8.98 11.64 6.46
C LEU A 161 8.48 11.26 7.84
N HIS A 162 7.33 10.63 7.89
CA HIS A 162 6.75 10.05 9.09
C HIS A 162 7.18 8.58 9.15
N ALA A 163 7.65 8.11 10.31
CA ALA A 163 7.91 6.70 10.56
C ALA A 163 7.01 6.20 11.70
N LEU A 164 6.20 5.18 11.41
CA LEU A 164 5.23 4.60 12.33
C LEU A 164 5.91 3.54 13.17
N ASP A 165 6.13 3.86 14.43
CA ASP A 165 6.63 2.94 15.45
C ASP A 165 5.43 2.29 16.15
N SER A 166 5.26 0.99 15.92
CA SER A 166 4.12 0.22 16.43
C SER A 166 4.13 0.15 17.96
N HIS A 167 5.31 -0.08 18.53
CA HIS A 167 5.60 -0.16 19.96
C HIS A 167 7.11 -0.23 20.20
N THR A 168 7.53 0.00 21.45
CA THR A 168 8.91 -0.20 21.91
C THR A 168 8.99 -1.36 22.88
N SER A 169 10.22 -1.79 23.20
CA SER A 169 10.46 -2.80 24.24
C SER A 169 9.90 -2.40 25.62
N ALA A 170 9.78 -1.09 25.88
CA ALA A 170 9.32 -0.53 27.15
C ALA A 170 7.85 -0.07 27.17
N SER A 171 7.20 0.05 26.00
CA SER A 171 5.85 0.62 25.88
C SER A 171 5.10 0.04 24.69
N ALA A 172 3.85 -0.40 24.92
CA ALA A 172 2.94 -0.84 23.87
C ALA A 172 2.28 0.32 23.09
N ALA A 173 2.55 1.57 23.46
CA ALA A 173 1.97 2.74 22.79
C ALA A 173 2.60 2.93 21.41
N THR A 174 1.76 3.10 20.39
CA THR A 174 2.20 3.48 19.05
C THR A 174 2.66 4.93 19.03
N SER A 175 3.74 5.21 18.30
CA SER A 175 4.27 6.55 18.09
C SER A 175 4.59 6.83 16.61
N ILE A 176 4.69 8.11 16.26
CA ILE A 176 5.13 8.56 14.93
C ILE A 176 6.37 9.42 15.11
N PHE A 177 7.49 8.98 14.53
CA PHE A 177 8.71 9.78 14.43
C PHE A 177 8.62 10.68 13.19
N ASN A 178 8.73 11.99 13.39
CA ASN A 178 8.59 12.99 12.33
C ASN A 178 9.96 13.55 11.95
N PHE A 179 10.48 13.13 10.79
CA PHE A 179 11.74 13.60 10.25
C PHE A 179 11.53 14.78 9.31
N ASN A 180 12.40 15.78 9.39
CA ASN A 180 12.58 16.76 8.33
C ASN A 180 13.61 16.22 7.33
N ILE A 181 13.27 16.22 6.05
CA ILE A 181 14.08 15.68 4.97
C ILE A 181 14.59 16.83 4.11
N ASN A 182 15.88 17.11 4.31
CA ASN A 182 16.66 18.04 3.52
C ASN A 182 17.48 17.28 2.47
N ASP A 183 18.07 18.01 1.52
CA ASP A 183 18.85 17.44 0.40
C ASP A 183 20.03 16.58 0.89
N ASP A 184 20.51 16.84 2.11
CA ASP A 184 21.55 16.09 2.82
C ASP A 184 21.01 15.29 4.01
N SER A 185 19.86 14.62 3.87
CA SER A 185 19.18 13.91 4.97
C SER A 185 20.14 12.96 5.70
N SER A 186 20.57 13.34 6.90
CA SER A 186 21.40 12.49 7.77
C SER A 186 20.56 11.55 8.63
N LEU A 187 19.23 11.63 8.50
CA LEU A 187 18.23 11.00 9.38
C LEU A 187 18.37 11.45 10.86
N ASN A 188 19.17 12.49 11.13
CA ASN A 188 19.30 13.07 12.47
C ASN A 188 18.32 14.19 12.74
N ASP A 189 17.67 14.73 11.71
CA ASP A 189 16.72 15.84 11.80
C ASP A 189 15.33 15.34 12.25
N LEU A 190 15.29 14.60 13.37
CA LEU A 190 14.05 14.22 14.06
C LEU A 190 13.47 15.47 14.73
N ASN A 191 12.36 15.95 14.20
CA ASN A 191 11.71 17.18 14.67
C ASN A 191 10.84 16.92 15.91
N GLN A 192 10.02 15.85 15.87
CA GLN A 192 9.02 15.55 16.89
C GLN A 192 8.67 14.07 16.90
N THR A 193 8.33 13.55 18.08
CA THR A 193 7.69 12.24 18.25
C THR A 193 6.26 12.45 18.75
N ASP A 194 5.28 11.95 18.01
CA ASP A 194 3.87 11.99 18.41
C ASP A 194 3.46 10.64 19.00
N ILE A 195 3.02 10.64 20.26
CA ILE A 195 2.50 9.42 20.91
C ILE A 195 0.99 9.34 20.66
N LEU A 196 0.54 8.24 20.10
CA LEU A 196 -0.85 8.06 19.71
C LEU A 196 -1.66 7.44 20.85
N ALA A 197 -2.55 8.23 21.43
CA ALA A 197 -3.39 7.78 22.53
C ALA A 197 -4.32 6.63 22.11
N ASN A 198 -4.28 5.53 22.87
CA ASN A 198 -5.11 4.33 22.68
C ASN A 198 -4.93 3.67 21.30
N VAL A 199 -3.77 3.84 20.66
CA VAL A 199 -3.40 3.09 19.45
C VAL A 199 -2.27 2.15 19.83
N THR A 200 -2.44 0.88 19.50
CA THR A 200 -1.51 -0.22 19.78
C THR A 200 -1.45 -1.11 18.55
N ASN A 201 -0.32 -1.77 18.34
CA ASN A 201 -0.13 -2.73 17.23
C ASN A 201 -0.51 -2.13 15.87
N ALA A 202 -0.10 -0.88 15.63
CA ALA A 202 -0.27 -0.23 14.33
C ALA A 202 0.62 -0.92 13.29
N GLU A 203 0.10 -1.10 12.08
CA GLU A 203 0.79 -1.87 11.02
C GLU A 203 1.26 -0.97 9.88
N GLN A 204 0.37 -0.16 9.32
CA GLN A 204 0.68 0.73 8.21
C GLN A 204 0.07 2.10 8.40
N MET A 205 0.74 3.12 7.85
CA MET A 205 0.17 4.44 7.71
C MET A 205 0.39 5.04 6.32
N VAL A 206 -0.49 5.97 5.94
CA VAL A 206 -0.35 6.78 4.73
C VAL A 206 -0.81 8.21 5.03
N THR A 207 -0.15 9.20 4.43
CA THR A 207 -0.50 10.62 4.61
C THR A 207 -1.46 11.04 3.50
N HIS A 208 -2.54 11.75 3.85
CA HIS A 208 -3.44 12.29 2.86
C HIS A 208 -2.74 13.33 1.97
N PRO A 209 -3.01 13.40 0.65
CA PRO A 209 -2.43 14.40 -0.24
C PRO A 209 -2.69 15.87 0.14
N THR A 210 -3.69 16.16 0.99
CA THR A 210 -3.90 17.52 1.53
C THR A 210 -2.88 17.90 2.60
N GLY A 211 -2.18 16.92 3.19
CA GLY A 211 -1.13 17.12 4.19
C GLY A 211 -1.64 17.34 5.61
N ASN A 212 -2.96 17.28 5.83
CA ASN A 212 -3.57 17.60 7.12
C ASN A 212 -3.84 16.36 7.99
N LEU A 213 -3.74 15.16 7.42
CA LEU A 213 -4.18 13.91 8.03
C LEU A 213 -3.23 12.76 7.71
N VAL A 214 -3.03 11.90 8.69
CA VAL A 214 -2.47 10.55 8.52
C VAL A 214 -3.56 9.54 8.82
N TYR A 215 -3.62 8.50 7.99
CA TYR A 215 -4.44 7.32 8.22
C TYR A 215 -3.53 6.22 8.75
N VAL A 216 -3.95 5.57 9.83
CA VAL A 216 -3.23 4.45 10.45
C VAL A 216 -4.18 3.27 10.55
N ILE A 217 -3.70 2.08 10.18
CA ILE A 217 -4.42 0.84 10.45
C ILE A 217 -3.80 0.10 11.62
N THR A 218 -4.65 -0.51 12.44
CA THR A 218 -4.22 -1.39 13.53
C THR A 218 -4.37 -2.84 13.10
N LYS A 219 -3.32 -3.63 13.36
CA LYS A 219 -3.24 -5.03 12.97
C LYS A 219 -4.35 -5.85 13.60
N ASP A 220 -4.46 -5.80 14.92
CA ASP A 220 -5.28 -6.75 15.69
C ASP A 220 -6.69 -6.21 15.98
N THR A 221 -6.84 -4.91 16.14
CA THR A 221 -8.17 -4.32 16.38
C THR A 221 -8.95 -4.07 15.10
N ASN A 222 -8.30 -4.19 13.92
CA ASN A 222 -8.92 -4.01 12.61
C ASN A 222 -9.66 -2.66 12.50
N GLU A 223 -9.01 -1.60 13.00
CA GLU A 223 -9.51 -0.23 12.98
C GLU A 223 -8.70 0.62 12.02
N LEU A 224 -9.40 1.49 11.31
CA LEU A 224 -8.81 2.64 10.65
C LEU A 224 -8.88 3.83 11.62
N VAL A 225 -7.72 4.42 11.91
CA VAL A 225 -7.57 5.57 12.79
C VAL A 225 -7.11 6.77 11.96
N THR A 226 -7.81 7.89 12.09
CA THR A 226 -7.44 9.16 11.45
C THR A 226 -6.78 10.07 12.47
N ILE A 227 -5.62 10.61 12.11
CA ILE A 227 -4.79 11.44 12.98
C ILE A 227 -4.56 12.77 12.28
N PRO A 228 -5.09 13.87 12.80
CA PRO A 228 -4.75 15.20 12.32
C PRO A 228 -3.26 15.48 12.54
N LEU A 229 -2.56 15.84 11.46
CA LEU A 229 -1.21 16.38 11.55
C LEU A 229 -1.35 17.80 12.10
N GLN A 230 -1.03 18.00 13.38
CA GLN A 230 -1.23 19.28 14.05
C GLN A 230 -0.37 20.39 13.45
N CYS A 231 -0.94 21.59 13.30
CA CYS A 231 -0.18 22.81 13.56
C CYS A 231 -0.09 22.96 15.09
N ALA A 232 1.12 23.19 15.63
CA ALA A 232 1.40 23.17 17.06
C ALA A 232 0.29 23.81 17.94
N GLY A 233 -0.22 23.06 18.93
CA GLY A 233 -0.99 23.60 20.05
C GLY A 233 -2.42 23.11 20.26
N THR A 234 -2.97 22.23 19.41
CA THR A 234 -4.34 21.71 19.59
C THR A 234 -4.38 20.18 19.60
N SER A 235 -4.65 19.59 20.78
CA SER A 235 -4.94 18.16 20.90
C SER A 235 -6.27 17.87 20.21
N VAL A 236 -6.23 17.22 19.04
CA VAL A 236 -7.41 16.71 18.36
C VAL A 236 -7.47 15.20 18.59
N SER A 237 -8.62 14.71 19.06
CA SER A 237 -8.82 13.28 19.26
C SER A 237 -8.88 12.55 17.92
N PRO A 238 -8.25 11.38 17.79
CA PRO A 238 -8.32 10.60 16.56
C PRO A 238 -9.74 10.09 16.32
N SER A 239 -10.18 10.07 15.06
CA SER A 239 -11.45 9.41 14.69
C SER A 239 -11.19 7.97 14.27
N ARG A 240 -12.11 7.06 14.58
CA ARG A 240 -11.95 5.61 14.39
C ARG A 240 -13.07 5.04 13.54
N PHE A 241 -12.72 4.11 12.66
CA PHE A 241 -13.65 3.46 11.75
C PHE A 241 -13.41 1.95 11.76
N LYS A 242 -14.49 1.17 11.80
CA LYS A 242 -14.42 -0.28 11.71
C LYS A 242 -14.10 -0.70 10.28
N ILE A 243 -13.04 -1.46 10.09
CA ILE A 243 -12.67 -2.00 8.79
C ILE A 243 -13.61 -3.15 8.43
N LEU A 244 -13.70 -4.14 9.33
CA LEU A 244 -14.50 -5.34 9.09
C LEU A 244 -16.01 -5.11 9.29
N PRO A 245 -16.87 -5.86 8.56
CA PRO A 245 -18.29 -5.95 8.85
C PRO A 245 -18.55 -6.44 10.28
N ALA A 246 -19.64 -5.97 10.90
CA ALA A 246 -20.04 -6.43 12.24
C ALA A 246 -20.42 -7.92 12.30
N SER A 247 -20.70 -8.54 11.16
CA SER A 247 -21.02 -9.97 11.03
C SER A 247 -19.78 -10.87 11.10
N ILE A 248 -18.58 -10.32 10.97
CA ILE A 248 -17.33 -11.07 11.00
C ILE A 248 -16.69 -10.90 12.37
N ASN A 249 -16.15 -11.98 12.93
CA ASN A 249 -15.38 -11.92 14.16
C ASN A 249 -13.99 -11.30 13.86
N PRO A 250 -13.70 -10.06 14.34
CA PRO A 250 -12.44 -9.40 14.04
C PRO A 250 -11.23 -10.12 14.64
N SER A 251 -11.39 -10.95 15.68
CA SER A 251 -10.26 -11.65 16.30
C SER A 251 -9.63 -12.73 15.41
N LEU A 252 -10.25 -13.07 14.29
CA LEU A 252 -9.75 -14.04 13.31
C LEU A 252 -8.96 -13.37 12.17
N TYR A 253 -8.94 -12.03 12.15
CA TYR A 253 -8.40 -11.24 11.05
C TYR A 253 -7.31 -10.32 11.55
N THR A 254 -6.36 -10.06 10.67
CA THR A 254 -5.36 -9.02 10.83
C THR A 254 -5.46 -8.04 9.68
N THR A 255 -5.47 -6.74 9.96
CA THR A 255 -5.40 -5.71 8.91
C THR A 255 -3.95 -5.41 8.60
N LEU A 256 -3.56 -5.58 7.33
CA LEU A 256 -2.16 -5.61 6.94
C LEU A 256 -1.77 -4.48 6.02
N SER A 257 -2.70 -4.01 5.18
CA SER A 257 -2.37 -3.03 4.15
C SER A 257 -3.38 -1.91 4.01
N LEU A 258 -2.86 -0.73 3.67
CA LEU A 258 -3.57 0.54 3.56
C LEU A 258 -3.05 1.32 2.34
N ALA A 259 -3.95 1.82 1.50
CA ALA A 259 -3.59 2.61 0.33
C ALA A 259 -4.61 3.71 0.02
N ILE A 260 -4.15 4.87 -0.44
CA ILE A 260 -5.01 5.91 -1.02
C ILE A 260 -5.01 5.72 -2.54
N SER A 261 -6.18 5.80 -3.18
CA SER A 261 -6.26 5.69 -4.64
C SER A 261 -5.69 6.92 -5.35
N SER A 262 -5.38 6.78 -6.65
CA SER A 262 -4.88 7.91 -7.46
C SER A 262 -5.85 9.08 -7.55
N SER A 263 -7.16 8.83 -7.46
CA SER A 263 -8.18 9.89 -7.40
C SER A 263 -8.14 10.69 -6.10
N LYS A 264 -7.48 10.17 -5.06
CA LYS A 264 -7.37 10.74 -3.71
C LYS A 264 -8.70 10.79 -2.95
N ASN A 265 -9.75 10.18 -3.50
CA ASN A 265 -11.10 10.23 -2.95
C ASN A 265 -11.51 8.91 -2.29
N SER A 266 -10.64 7.89 -2.34
CA SER A 266 -10.89 6.61 -1.71
C SER A 266 -9.66 6.08 -0.98
N LEU A 267 -9.92 5.40 0.14
CA LEU A 267 -8.93 4.76 0.98
C LEU A 267 -9.28 3.27 1.09
N TRP A 268 -8.30 2.42 0.82
CA TRP A 268 -8.44 0.99 0.70
C TRP A 268 -7.70 0.31 1.84
N THR A 269 -8.34 -0.69 2.45
CA THR A 269 -7.74 -1.51 3.49
C THR A 269 -7.89 -2.98 3.17
N LEU A 270 -6.87 -3.77 3.51
CA LEU A 270 -6.90 -5.23 3.42
C LEU A 270 -6.83 -5.86 4.80
N SER A 271 -7.82 -6.70 5.09
CA SER A 271 -7.82 -7.58 6.26
C SER A 271 -7.75 -9.04 5.81
N GLN A 272 -6.89 -9.82 6.46
CA GLN A 272 -6.54 -11.18 6.10
C GLN A 272 -6.78 -12.12 7.29
N SER A 273 -7.37 -13.27 7.01
CA SER A 273 -7.37 -14.47 7.87
C SER A 273 -6.86 -15.65 7.04
N PRO A 274 -6.50 -16.80 7.64
CA PRO A 274 -6.13 -17.98 6.85
C PRO A 274 -7.23 -18.47 5.89
N ALA A 275 -8.50 -18.15 6.16
CA ALA A 275 -9.64 -18.67 5.39
C ALA A 275 -10.24 -17.67 4.40
N GLN A 276 -9.99 -16.36 4.58
CA GLN A 276 -10.69 -15.31 3.85
C GLN A 276 -9.90 -14.00 3.89
N VAL A 277 -10.01 -13.23 2.81
CA VAL A 277 -9.57 -11.83 2.73
C VAL A 277 -10.79 -10.92 2.58
N VAL A 278 -10.71 -9.75 3.21
CA VAL A 278 -11.71 -8.69 3.09
C VAL A 278 -11.02 -7.40 2.71
N VAL A 279 -11.43 -6.83 1.58
CA VAL A 279 -11.08 -5.49 1.16
C VAL A 279 -12.20 -4.55 1.53
N THR A 280 -11.87 -3.46 2.22
CA THR A 280 -12.82 -2.39 2.55
C THR A 280 -12.37 -1.08 1.92
N VAL A 281 -13.32 -0.38 1.31
CA VAL A 281 -13.09 0.95 0.73
C VAL A 281 -13.85 1.98 1.52
N PHE A 282 -13.14 3.03 1.91
CA PHE A 282 -13.69 4.23 2.53
C PHE A 282 -13.71 5.36 1.53
N SER A 283 -14.78 6.14 1.53
CA SER A 283 -14.82 7.41 0.81
C SER A 283 -14.19 8.51 1.66
N LEU A 284 -13.40 9.36 1.00
CA LEU A 284 -12.75 10.50 1.60
C LEU A 284 -13.43 11.79 1.12
N ASP A 285 -13.50 12.77 2.01
CA ASP A 285 -13.83 14.13 1.64
C ASP A 285 -12.67 14.70 0.79
N PRO A 286 -12.93 15.14 -0.46
CA PRO A 286 -11.87 15.53 -1.39
C PRO A 286 -11.13 16.80 -0.98
N THR A 287 -11.71 17.62 -0.08
CA THR A 287 -11.14 18.90 0.33
C THR A 287 -10.30 18.75 1.59
N THR A 288 -10.81 18.01 2.57
CA THR A 288 -10.21 17.88 3.89
C THR A 288 -9.38 16.61 4.01
N GLY A 289 -9.75 15.55 3.30
CA GLY A 289 -9.27 14.18 3.51
C GLY A 289 -9.99 13.45 4.63
N ALA A 290 -11.02 14.04 5.27
CA ALA A 290 -11.74 13.34 6.32
C ALA A 290 -12.40 12.06 5.77
N VAL A 291 -12.33 10.96 6.53
CA VAL A 291 -13.05 9.74 6.18
C VAL A 291 -14.55 9.99 6.36
N ILE A 292 -15.32 9.84 5.29
CA ILE A 292 -16.78 9.96 5.32
C ILE A 292 -17.39 8.66 5.88
N GLY A 293 -16.90 7.53 5.40
CA GLY A 293 -17.34 6.20 5.85
C GLY A 293 -16.98 5.10 4.86
N ALA A 294 -17.20 3.85 5.26
CA ALA A 294 -17.06 2.70 4.37
C ALA A 294 -18.16 2.72 3.31
N VAL A 295 -17.80 2.53 2.04
CA VAL A 295 -18.71 2.61 0.88
C VAL A 295 -18.81 1.31 0.11
N ALA A 296 -17.76 0.49 0.11
CA ALA A 296 -17.75 -0.81 -0.56
C ALA A 296 -16.93 -1.82 0.24
N ARG A 297 -17.33 -3.08 0.17
CA ARG A 297 -16.54 -4.22 0.64
C ARG A 297 -16.65 -5.38 -0.33
N ALA A 298 -15.56 -6.12 -0.47
CA ALA A 298 -15.58 -7.41 -1.13
C ALA A 298 -14.51 -8.33 -0.54
N GLY A 299 -14.66 -9.61 -0.81
CA GLY A 299 -13.72 -10.62 -0.35
C GLY A 299 -13.86 -11.91 -1.12
N TRP A 300 -12.95 -12.83 -0.82
CA TRP A 300 -12.95 -14.19 -1.34
C TRP A 300 -12.67 -15.16 -0.19
N THR A 301 -13.24 -16.35 -0.27
CA THR A 301 -13.03 -17.42 0.71
C THR A 301 -12.13 -18.53 0.17
N GLY A 302 -11.67 -19.42 1.04
CA GLY A 302 -11.03 -20.68 0.66
C GLY A 302 -9.52 -20.73 0.86
N ASP A 303 -8.81 -19.62 0.68
CA ASP A 303 -7.37 -19.54 0.99
C ASP A 303 -6.91 -18.08 1.17
N GLY A 304 -7.01 -17.59 2.39
CA GLY A 304 -6.73 -16.19 2.68
C GLY A 304 -5.24 -15.86 2.77
N ALA A 305 -4.35 -16.81 2.46
CA ALA A 305 -2.90 -16.70 2.54
C ALA A 305 -2.26 -16.59 3.93
N TYR A 306 -1.09 -17.22 4.06
CA TYR A 306 -0.30 -17.29 5.30
C TYR A 306 0.78 -16.21 5.39
N SER A 307 1.22 -15.70 4.24
CA SER A 307 2.16 -14.57 4.18
C SER A 307 1.38 -13.26 4.03
N PRO A 308 1.90 -12.12 4.53
CA PRO A 308 1.18 -10.86 4.47
C PRO A 308 0.81 -10.46 3.04
N ALA A 309 -0.47 -10.17 2.82
CA ALA A 309 -0.94 -9.60 1.57
C ALA A 309 -0.78 -8.07 1.56
N HIS A 310 -0.50 -7.49 0.39
CA HIS A 310 -0.24 -6.05 0.24
C HIS A 310 -1.13 -5.43 -0.84
N ILE A 311 -1.61 -4.20 -0.59
CA ILE A 311 -2.36 -3.38 -1.57
C ILE A 311 -1.41 -2.35 -2.19
N SER A 312 -1.36 -2.30 -3.53
CA SER A 312 -0.62 -1.30 -4.28
C SER A 312 -1.58 -0.50 -5.18
N PRO A 313 -1.85 0.79 -4.89
CA PRO A 313 -2.78 1.58 -5.69
C PRO A 313 -2.16 1.93 -7.05
N ALA A 314 -2.95 1.82 -8.11
CA ALA A 314 -2.53 2.26 -9.43
C ALA A 314 -2.18 3.76 -9.42
N PRO A 315 -1.06 4.19 -10.03
CA PRO A 315 -0.65 5.60 -10.03
C PRO A 315 -1.41 6.43 -11.07
N PHE A 316 -2.05 5.77 -12.04
CA PHE A 316 -2.70 6.43 -13.16
C PHE A 316 -4.11 6.93 -12.84
N VAL A 317 -4.52 8.00 -13.53
CA VAL A 317 -5.83 8.63 -13.39
C VAL A 317 -6.86 7.92 -14.28
N GLY A 318 -8.08 7.79 -13.77
CA GLY A 318 -9.25 7.36 -14.57
C GLY A 318 -10.02 6.22 -13.93
N ASN A 319 -9.31 5.29 -13.27
CA ASN A 319 -9.89 4.17 -12.56
C ASN A 319 -9.23 4.04 -11.19
N ASP A 320 -10.02 3.96 -10.12
CA ASP A 320 -9.53 3.64 -8.77
C ASP A 320 -9.27 2.13 -8.70
N ILE A 321 -8.13 1.70 -9.26
CA ILE A 321 -7.66 0.31 -9.28
C ILE A 321 -6.58 0.11 -8.22
N VAL A 322 -6.60 -1.05 -7.57
CA VAL A 322 -5.52 -1.52 -6.72
C VAL A 322 -5.11 -2.93 -7.11
N ALA A 323 -3.81 -3.20 -7.02
CA ALA A 323 -3.27 -4.55 -7.08
C ALA A 323 -3.18 -5.12 -5.66
N ILE A 324 -3.44 -6.41 -5.51
CA ILE A 324 -3.33 -7.15 -4.27
C ILE A 324 -2.41 -8.33 -4.50
N THR A 325 -1.25 -8.33 -3.84
CA THR A 325 -0.34 -9.47 -3.87
C THR A 325 -0.70 -10.48 -2.81
N ASN A 326 -0.42 -11.75 -3.12
CA ASN A 326 -0.71 -12.92 -2.29
C ASN A 326 -2.21 -13.17 -2.04
N SER A 327 -3.02 -13.03 -3.11
CA SER A 327 -4.49 -13.04 -3.08
C SER A 327 -5.13 -14.02 -4.10
N PRO A 328 -5.62 -15.22 -3.72
CA PRO A 328 -5.24 -16.06 -2.57
C PRO A 328 -3.75 -16.48 -2.64
N VAL A 329 -3.27 -17.42 -1.81
CA VAL A 329 -1.85 -17.86 -1.77
C VAL A 329 -1.21 -17.94 -3.15
N GLY A 330 -0.20 -17.12 -3.38
CA GLY A 330 0.56 -17.12 -4.62
C GLY A 330 -0.13 -16.56 -5.86
N TYR A 331 -1.21 -15.80 -5.68
CA TYR A 331 -1.84 -15.05 -6.76
C TYR A 331 -1.62 -13.54 -6.58
N THR A 332 -1.66 -12.82 -7.71
CA THR A 332 -1.85 -11.37 -7.71
C THR A 332 -3.20 -11.06 -8.33
N ALA A 333 -3.99 -10.24 -7.65
CA ALA A 333 -5.35 -9.86 -8.07
C ALA A 333 -5.42 -8.35 -8.30
N PHE A 334 -6.22 -7.93 -9.27
CA PHE A 334 -6.46 -6.52 -9.55
C PHE A 334 -7.94 -6.25 -9.38
N ILE A 335 -8.27 -5.22 -8.61
CA ILE A 335 -9.65 -4.85 -8.31
C ILE A 335 -9.82 -3.35 -8.46
N GLY A 336 -11.02 -2.91 -8.83
CA GLY A 336 -11.32 -1.49 -8.95
C GLY A 336 -12.66 -1.10 -8.33
N LEU A 337 -12.79 0.18 -8.02
CA LEU A 337 -14.03 0.76 -7.48
C LEU A 337 -14.92 1.23 -8.63
N ASP A 338 -16.01 0.52 -8.85
CA ASP A 338 -17.09 0.95 -9.71
C ASP A 338 -18.05 1.81 -8.92
N GLN A 339 -18.21 3.07 -9.32
CA GLN A 339 -19.12 3.98 -8.64
C GLN A 339 -20.61 3.62 -8.85
N GLY A 340 -20.91 2.73 -9.79
CA GLY A 340 -22.19 2.01 -9.88
C GLY A 340 -23.45 2.87 -9.97
N THR A 341 -24.59 2.18 -10.07
CA THR A 341 -25.93 2.77 -9.87
C THR A 341 -26.78 1.73 -9.16
N THR A 342 -27.42 2.08 -8.05
CA THR A 342 -28.38 1.22 -7.35
C THR A 342 -29.78 1.36 -7.92
N ALA A 343 -30.58 0.31 -7.80
CA ALA A 343 -32.00 0.38 -8.10
C ALA A 343 -32.68 1.35 -7.12
N LYS A 344 -33.58 2.18 -7.64
CA LYS A 344 -34.34 3.14 -6.83
C LYS A 344 -35.12 2.40 -5.74
N GLY A 345 -34.98 2.84 -4.48
CA GLY A 345 -35.71 2.28 -3.33
C GLY A 345 -34.91 1.33 -2.43
N GLU A 346 -33.67 0.97 -2.75
CA GLU A 346 -32.81 0.24 -1.82
C GLU A 346 -32.15 1.19 -0.80
N THR A 347 -31.96 0.75 0.45
CA THR A 347 -31.36 1.57 1.52
C THR A 347 -30.63 0.69 2.53
N GLY A 348 -29.50 1.18 3.04
CA GLY A 348 -28.64 0.48 4.00
C GLY A 348 -27.48 -0.26 3.34
N ASP A 349 -27.02 -1.33 4.00
CA ASP A 349 -25.97 -2.21 3.48
C ASP A 349 -26.61 -3.26 2.57
N ILE A 350 -26.22 -3.26 1.30
CA ILE A 350 -26.82 -4.08 0.25
C ILE A 350 -25.80 -5.10 -0.20
N LYS A 351 -26.13 -6.38 -0.03
CA LYS A 351 -25.35 -7.48 -0.59
C LYS A 351 -25.54 -7.50 -2.10
N VAL A 352 -24.44 -7.48 -2.85
CA VAL A 352 -24.43 -7.61 -4.30
C VAL A 352 -23.79 -8.94 -4.69
N ALA A 353 -24.12 -9.41 -5.90
CA ALA A 353 -23.36 -10.51 -6.49
C ALA A 353 -21.89 -10.08 -6.61
N GLY A 354 -21.00 -10.97 -6.18
CA GLY A 354 -19.58 -10.81 -6.41
C GLY A 354 -19.23 -10.85 -7.90
N ASP A 355 -18.04 -10.35 -8.24
CA ASP A 355 -17.55 -10.25 -9.61
C ASP A 355 -16.37 -11.22 -9.80
N GLU A 356 -16.54 -12.22 -10.66
CA GLU A 356 -15.57 -13.27 -10.94
C GLU A 356 -15.07 -14.01 -9.69
N PHE A 357 -13.86 -13.71 -9.20
CA PHE A 357 -13.26 -14.36 -8.04
C PHE A 357 -13.68 -13.72 -6.71
N LEU A 358 -14.30 -12.54 -6.76
CA LEU A 358 -14.90 -11.92 -5.59
C LEU A 358 -16.19 -12.69 -5.30
N GLU A 359 -16.25 -13.38 -4.17
CA GLU A 359 -17.39 -14.22 -3.80
C GLU A 359 -18.41 -13.45 -2.96
N GLU A 360 -17.94 -12.45 -2.23
CA GLU A 360 -18.77 -11.56 -1.43
C GLU A 360 -18.59 -10.12 -1.91
N GLY A 361 -19.70 -9.43 -2.15
CA GLY A 361 -19.71 -8.01 -2.50
C GLY A 361 -20.79 -7.27 -1.73
N TRP A 362 -20.46 -6.07 -1.28
CA TRP A 362 -21.37 -5.21 -0.51
C TRP A 362 -21.23 -3.76 -0.95
N MET A 363 -22.37 -3.12 -1.18
CA MET A 363 -22.51 -1.66 -1.24
C MET A 363 -22.97 -1.20 0.15
N LEU A 364 -22.29 -0.22 0.72
CA LEU A 364 -22.53 0.18 2.12
C LEU A 364 -23.20 1.55 2.19
N ASN A 365 -24.04 1.74 3.22
CA ASN A 365 -24.68 3.03 3.52
C ASN A 365 -25.48 3.64 2.34
N VAL A 366 -26.14 2.82 1.53
CA VAL A 366 -26.92 3.26 0.36
C VAL A 366 -28.15 4.05 0.80
N LYS A 367 -28.47 5.13 0.07
CA LYS A 367 -29.64 6.00 0.32
C LYS A 367 -30.73 5.81 -0.75
N SER A 368 -32.00 5.87 -0.34
CA SER A 368 -33.20 5.55 -1.14
C SER A 368 -33.34 6.28 -2.48
N ASP A 369 -32.71 7.45 -2.61
CA ASP A 369 -32.93 8.38 -3.73
C ASP A 369 -31.91 8.19 -4.87
N ALA A 370 -31.14 7.09 -4.84
CA ALA A 370 -30.23 6.62 -5.88
C ALA A 370 -29.31 7.70 -6.47
N VAL A 371 -28.20 7.94 -5.78
CA VAL A 371 -26.99 8.50 -6.39
C VAL A 371 -25.91 7.46 -6.14
N MET A 372 -25.42 6.83 -7.22
CA MET A 372 -24.17 6.05 -7.30
C MET A 372 -23.75 5.33 -6.02
N ALA A 373 -24.02 4.02 -5.92
CA ALA A 373 -23.52 3.21 -4.82
C ALA A 373 -22.26 2.46 -5.26
N PRO A 374 -21.11 2.72 -4.64
CA PRO A 374 -19.86 2.09 -5.05
C PRO A 374 -19.85 0.59 -4.75
N LYS A 375 -19.28 -0.18 -5.67
CA LYS A 375 -19.00 -1.61 -5.51
C LYS A 375 -17.63 -1.96 -6.05
N LEU A 376 -17.06 -3.05 -5.57
CA LEU A 376 -15.80 -3.58 -6.10
C LEU A 376 -16.03 -4.44 -7.34
N LYS A 377 -15.13 -4.31 -8.31
CA LYS A 377 -15.07 -5.12 -9.54
C LYS A 377 -13.73 -5.81 -9.67
N SER A 378 -13.75 -6.98 -10.29
CA SER A 378 -12.54 -7.69 -10.67
C SER A 378 -11.97 -7.11 -11.97
N PHE A 379 -10.64 -6.97 -12.02
CA PHE A 379 -9.83 -6.77 -13.22
C PHE A 379 -8.99 -8.02 -13.55
N GLY A 380 -9.31 -9.14 -12.90
CA GLY A 380 -8.67 -10.44 -13.04
C GLY A 380 -7.72 -10.79 -11.89
N ARG A 381 -7.27 -12.04 -11.91
CA ARG A 381 -6.22 -12.57 -11.04
C ARG A 381 -5.31 -13.51 -11.81
N ILE A 382 -4.05 -13.58 -11.41
CA ILE A 382 -3.05 -14.47 -12.01
C ILE A 382 -2.30 -15.23 -10.93
N GLY A 383 -2.15 -16.54 -11.10
CA GLY A 383 -1.37 -17.39 -10.22
C GLY A 383 0.09 -17.35 -10.61
N LEU A 384 0.97 -17.05 -9.66
CA LEU A 384 2.42 -16.92 -9.84
C LEU A 384 3.19 -18.13 -9.32
N ALA A 385 2.49 -19.18 -8.84
CA ALA A 385 3.05 -20.45 -8.38
C ALA A 385 3.99 -20.38 -7.15
N PHE A 386 3.90 -19.32 -6.33
CA PHE A 386 4.70 -19.16 -5.10
C PHE A 386 3.87 -18.73 -3.89
N ASP A 387 3.98 -19.43 -2.77
CA ASP A 387 3.11 -19.21 -1.60
C ASP A 387 3.45 -17.97 -0.74
N SER A 388 4.38 -17.13 -1.20
CA SER A 388 4.98 -16.04 -0.42
C SER A 388 5.34 -14.82 -1.27
N LEU A 389 4.35 -14.31 -1.99
CA LEU A 389 4.49 -13.05 -2.72
C LEU A 389 4.76 -11.90 -1.73
N GLY A 390 5.68 -11.02 -2.09
CA GLY A 390 5.98 -9.79 -1.36
C GLY A 390 5.11 -8.63 -1.84
N GLU A 391 5.62 -7.42 -1.67
CA GLU A 391 5.00 -6.23 -2.24
C GLU A 391 5.03 -6.24 -3.77
N GLY A 392 4.13 -5.47 -4.36
CA GLY A 392 4.17 -5.15 -5.78
C GLY A 392 4.09 -3.65 -6.03
N VAL A 393 4.66 -3.22 -7.16
CA VAL A 393 4.79 -1.80 -7.52
C VAL A 393 4.50 -1.61 -9.01
N TRP A 394 3.76 -0.53 -9.32
CA TRP A 394 3.43 -0.11 -10.67
C TRP A 394 4.59 0.60 -11.33
N ALA A 395 4.88 0.29 -12.59
CA ALA A 395 5.99 0.84 -13.36
C ALA A 395 5.60 1.96 -14.34
N ASP A 396 4.31 2.31 -14.43
CA ASP A 396 3.77 3.33 -15.36
C ASP A 396 3.78 4.77 -14.84
#